data_AF-A0A158IPV4-F1
#
_entry.id   AF-A0A158IPV4-F1
#
_cell.length_a   1.000
_cell.length_b   1.000
_cell.length_c   1.000
_cell.angle_alpha   90.00
_cell.angle_beta   90.00
_cell.angle_gamma   90.00
#
_symmetry.space_group_name_H-M   'P 1'
#
loop_
_entity.id
_entity.type
_entity.pdbx_description
1 polymer ?
#
loop_
_entity_poly.entity_id
_entity_poly.type
_entity_poly.pdbx_seq_one_letter_code
_entity_poly.pdbx_strand_id
1 'polypeptide(L)' 'MTVTREAGQSLDTHTHPFEAKALIVEGELTIRARESERRFQVGDVFHLASNESHSESYGPSGVVYLVGRK' A
#
# COMPACT_ATOMS: atom_id res chain seq x y z
N MET A 1 -11.94 5.18 -2.79
CA MET A 1 -12.18 4.98 -1.34
C MET A 1 -10.95 5.45 -0.59
N THR A 2 -11.11 6.12 0.55
CA THR A 2 -9.98 6.49 1.41
C THR A 2 -9.69 5.36 2.39
N VAL A 3 -8.42 5.05 2.59
CA VAL A 3 -7.94 4.06 3.59
C VAL A 3 -6.93 4.74 4.50
N THR A 4 -7.06 4.49 5.80
CA THR A 4 -6.15 4.99 6.84
C THR A 4 -5.54 3.80 7.57
N ARG A 5 -4.23 3.87 7.82
CA ARG A 5 -3.47 2.88 8.59
C ARG A 5 -2.63 3.58 9.64
N GLU A 6 -2.62 3.01 10.84
CA GLU A 6 -1.89 3.54 11.98
C GLU A 6 -0.38 3.39 11.83
N ALA A 7 0.35 4.26 12.53
CA ALA A 7 1.81 4.28 12.53
C ALA A 7 2.43 2.96 13.02
N GLY A 8 3.50 2.54 12.35
CA GLY A 8 4.31 1.39 12.75
C GLY A 8 3.60 0.03 12.66
N GLN A 9 2.38 -0.03 12.13
CA GLN A 9 1.71 -1.28 11.83
C GLN A 9 2.23 -1.89 10.52
N SER A 10 1.96 -3.17 10.34
CA SER A 10 2.23 -3.89 9.09
C SER A 10 1.09 -4.84 8.79
N LEU A 11 1.01 -5.25 7.53
CA LEU A 11 0.15 -6.34 7.09
C LEU A 11 1.04 -7.39 6.45
N ASP A 12 0.96 -8.61 7.00
CA ASP A 12 1.70 -9.76 6.49
C ASP A 12 1.36 -10.05 5.02
N THR A 13 2.14 -10.97 4.43
CA THR A 13 1.97 -11.35 3.03
C THR A 13 0.55 -11.82 2.74
N HIS A 14 -0.12 -11.17 1.78
CA HIS A 14 -1.49 -11.44 1.41
C HIS A 14 -1.74 -11.16 -0.08
N THR A 15 -2.95 -11.46 -0.54
CA THR A 15 -3.40 -11.24 -1.92
C THR A 15 -4.85 -10.76 -1.92
N HIS A 16 -5.29 -10.21 -3.05
CA HIS A 16 -6.69 -9.84 -3.27
C HIS A 16 -7.13 -10.15 -4.71
N PRO A 17 -8.39 -10.61 -4.93
CA PRO A 17 -8.89 -11.00 -6.27
C PRO A 17 -9.35 -9.81 -7.12
N PHE A 18 -8.76 -8.62 -6.92
CA PHE A 18 -9.01 -7.40 -7.68
C PHE A 18 -7.70 -6.66 -7.94
N GLU A 19 -7.65 -5.79 -8.94
CA GLU A 19 -6.53 -4.86 -9.10
C GLU A 19 -6.70 -3.67 -8.13
N ALA A 20 -5.60 -3.19 -7.54
CA ALA A 20 -5.60 -1.99 -6.71
C ALA A 20 -4.62 -0.96 -7.24
N LYS A 21 -5.09 0.28 -7.45
CA LYS A 21 -4.22 1.44 -7.70
C LYS A 21 -4.52 2.52 -6.68
N ALA A 22 -3.47 3.01 -6.01
CA ALA A 22 -3.64 3.94 -4.90
C ALA A 22 -2.64 5.09 -4.92
N LEU A 23 -3.14 6.28 -4.59
CA LEU A 23 -2.38 7.52 -4.40
C LEU A 23 -2.19 7.77 -2.91
N ILE A 24 -0.94 7.95 -2.47
CA ILE A 24 -0.66 8.36 -1.09
C ILE A 24 -0.99 9.85 -0.94
N VAL A 25 -1.80 10.19 0.06
CA VAL A 25 -2.18 11.58 0.35
C VAL A 25 -1.60 12.09 1.66
N GLU A 26 -1.30 11.19 2.61
CA GLU A 26 -0.59 11.52 3.86
C GLU A 26 0.30 10.36 4.30
N GLY A 27 1.41 10.66 4.97
CA GLY A 27 2.33 9.66 5.50
C GLY A 27 3.05 8.87 4.43
N GLU A 28 3.36 7.61 4.75
CA GLU A 28 4.12 6.73 3.86
C GLU A 28 3.90 5.26 4.17
N LEU A 29 4.09 4.42 3.15
CA LEU A 29 4.09 2.97 3.30
C LEU A 29 5.15 2.34 2.41
N THR A 30 5.60 1.15 2.80
CA THR A 30 6.46 0.28 2.01
C THR A 30 5.66 -0.94 1.61
N ILE A 31 5.66 -1.25 0.31
CA ILE A 31 5.15 -2.51 -0.22
C ILE A 31 6.32 -3.37 -0.62
N ARG A 32 6.27 -4.63 -0.20
CA ARG A 32 7.16 -5.69 -0.67
C ARG A 32 6.35 -6.69 -1.48
N ALA A 33 6.68 -6.83 -2.76
CA ALA A 33 6.05 -7.78 -3.67
C ALA A 33 7.15 -8.50 -4.46
N ARG A 34 7.12 -9.84 -4.44
CA ARG A 34 8.15 -10.70 -5.07
C ARG A 34 9.57 -10.31 -4.59
N GLU A 35 10.45 -9.90 -5.51
CA GLU A 35 11.82 -9.46 -5.24
C GLU A 35 11.96 -7.92 -5.18
N SER A 36 10.84 -7.21 -5.23
CA SER A 36 10.81 -5.75 -5.18
C SER A 36 10.25 -5.25 -3.85
N GLU A 37 10.93 -4.26 -3.28
CA GLU A 37 10.47 -3.52 -2.13
C GLU A 37 10.56 -2.04 -2.48
N ARG A 38 9.46 -1.32 -2.29
CA ARG A 38 9.39 0.10 -2.61
C ARG A 38 8.61 0.86 -1.55
N ARG A 39 9.20 1.96 -1.11
CA ARG A 39 8.56 2.99 -0.28
C ARG A 39 7.82 3.97 -1.17
N PHE A 40 6.62 4.34 -0.73
CA PHE A 40 5.73 5.31 -1.37
C PHE A 40 5.39 6.39 -0.35
N GLN A 41 5.52 7.65 -0.77
CA GLN A 41 5.26 8.85 0.03
C GLN A 41 4.17 9.69 -0.63
N VAL A 42 3.74 10.76 0.03
CA VAL A 42 2.70 11.67 -0.48
C VAL A 42 2.96 12.06 -1.94
N GLY A 43 1.94 11.87 -2.79
CA GLY A 43 2.01 12.11 -4.22
C GLY A 43 2.38 10.89 -5.06
N ASP A 44 2.98 9.86 -4.46
CA ASP A 44 3.28 8.62 -5.16
C ASP A 44 2.02 7.78 -5.40
N VAL A 45 2.05 7.03 -6.52
CA VAL A 45 1.03 6.04 -6.86
C VAL A 45 1.66 4.65 -6.87
N PHE A 46 1.03 3.70 -6.20
CA PHE A 46 1.32 2.28 -6.35
C PHE A 46 0.20 1.55 -7.07
N HIS A 47 0.55 0.42 -7.68
CA HIS A 47 -0.35 -0.44 -8.41
C HIS A 47 0.01 -1.89 -8.08
N LEU A 48 -1.01 -2.66 -7.69
CA LEU A 48 -0.93 -4.08 -7.39
C LEU A 48 -1.92 -4.82 -8.28
N ALA A 49 -1.43 -5.82 -8.98
CA ALA A 49 -2.26 -6.66 -9.83
C ALA A 49 -3.16 -7.57 -9.00
N SER A 50 -4.22 -8.10 -9.63
CA SER A 50 -5.06 -9.12 -9.01
C SER A 50 -4.24 -10.36 -8.66
N ASN A 51 -4.44 -10.86 -7.45
CA ASN A 51 -3.73 -11.97 -6.83
C ASN A 51 -2.20 -11.78 -6.72
N GLU A 52 -1.71 -10.54 -6.77
CA GLU A 52 -0.31 -10.24 -6.51
C GLU A 52 0.00 -10.37 -5.00
N SER A 53 0.90 -11.28 -4.66
CA SER A 53 1.33 -11.52 -3.28
C SER A 53 2.24 -10.39 -2.80
N HIS A 54 1.84 -9.73 -1.72
CA HIS A 54 2.59 -8.61 -1.17
C HIS A 54 2.36 -8.45 0.34
N SER A 55 3.30 -7.77 1.01
CA SER A 55 3.17 -7.31 2.40
C SER A 55 3.30 -5.79 2.46
N GLU A 56 2.74 -5.19 3.49
CA GLU A 56 2.72 -3.74 3.70
C GLU A 56 3.36 -3.39 5.05
N SER A 57 4.09 -2.28 5.11
CA SER A 57 4.56 -1.68 6.37
C SER A 57 4.31 -0.19 6.34
N TYR A 58 3.73 0.36 7.40
CA TYR A 58 3.31 1.76 7.44
C TYR A 58 4.31 2.56 8.27
N GLY A 59 4.68 3.73 7.75
CA GLY A 59 5.70 4.58 8.34
C GLY A 59 5.38 5.06 9.77
N PRO A 60 6.30 5.80 10.40
CA PRO A 60 6.15 6.28 11.77
C PRO A 60 5.00 7.28 11.97
N SER A 61 4.42 7.80 10.89
CA SER A 61 3.23 8.65 10.91
C SER A 61 1.97 7.95 10.37
N GLY A 62 2.04 6.64 10.12
CA GLY A 62 0.98 5.90 9.42
C GLY A 62 0.91 6.28 7.94
N VAL A 63 -0.23 5.97 7.32
CA VAL A 63 -0.48 6.33 5.92
C VAL A 63 -1.97 6.55 5.67
N VAL A 64 -2.28 7.52 4.81
CA VAL A 64 -3.61 7.71 4.22
C VAL A 64 -3.46 7.66 2.71
N TYR A 65 -4.31 6.87 2.04
CA TYR A 65 -4.30 6.77 0.60
C TYR A 65 -5.70 6.66 -0.01
N LEU A 66 -5.82 7.16 -1.24
CA LEU A 66 -7.01 7.01 -2.08
C LEU A 66 -6.81 5.80 -2.98
N VAL A 67 -7.69 4.80 -2.88
CA VAL A 67 -7.62 3.57 -3.68
C VAL A 67 -8.83 3.41 -4.59
N GLY A 68 -8.56 3.03 -5.83
CA GLY A 68 -9.51 2.46 -6.78
C GLY A 68 -9.26 0.95 -6.91
N ARG A 69 -10.34 0.18 -7.06
CA ARG A 69 -10.30 -1.28 -7.26
C ARG A 69 -11.07 -1.67 -8.52
N LYS A 70 -10.54 -2.61 -9.29
CA LYS A 70 -11.16 -3.13 -10.52
C LYS A 70 -11.20 -4.65 -10.52
#